data_AF-A0A212DC54-F1
#
_entry.id   AF-A0A212DC54-F1
#
_cell.length_a   1.000
_cell.length_b   1.000
_cell.length_c   1.000
_cell.angle_alpha   90.00
_cell.angle_beta   90.00
_cell.angle_gamma   90.00
#
_symmetry.space_group_name_H-M   'P 1'
#
loop_
_entity.id
_entity.type
_entity.pdbx_description
1 polymer ?
#
loop_
_entity_poly.entity_id
_entity_poly.type
_entity_poly.pdbx_seq_one_letter_code
_entity_poly.pdbx_strand_id
1 'polypeptide(L)'
;MAWRLLKKRAQDAMVILGGGGLLFASYLTATGDEHFYAELLMPALQRLLDPETAHRLAVRFTSLGLLPRTAFQDSAMLNGEAVDGLYKMGFGFVEIGSVTPEPQEGNPRPRVFRLPEDQAIINRPLWNAFQKCSLVRFPGDGLPLGINLGKNKTSVDAASDYAEGVRVLGPLADYLVVNVLQERDALKVAHKPAVLVKIAPDLTAQNKEDIASVLGIDGLIVTNTTESRPASLQGALRSERGGLSGKPLRDLSTQTIREMYALTQGKDSVSVCRALVPIVGVGGVSSGQDALEKIRAGASLVQLYTALTYRGPPVVGGVKRELEALL
;
A
#
# COMPACT_ATOMS: atom_id res chain seq x y z
N MET A 1 -20.91 57.63 -6.24
CA MET A 1 -21.59 56.79 -5.22
C MET A 1 -21.80 55.34 -5.71
N ALA A 2 -22.31 55.13 -6.93
CA ALA A 2 -22.55 53.81 -7.53
C ALA A 2 -21.31 52.89 -7.61
N TRP A 3 -20.14 53.42 -8.00
CA TRP A 3 -18.90 52.63 -8.09
C TRP A 3 -18.44 52.04 -6.74
N ARG A 4 -18.56 52.80 -5.65
CA ARG A 4 -18.21 52.31 -4.30
C ARG A 4 -19.17 51.21 -3.84
N LEU A 5 -20.46 51.34 -4.16
CA LEU A 5 -21.48 50.33 -3.87
C LEU A 5 -21.24 49.04 -4.67
N LEU A 6 -20.92 49.17 -5.96
CA LEU A 6 -20.59 48.03 -6.82
C LEU A 6 -19.33 47.30 -6.33
N LYS A 7 -18.28 48.04 -5.98
CA LYS A 7 -17.04 47.48 -5.40
C LYS A 7 -17.32 46.73 -4.11
N LYS A 8 -18.15 47.29 -3.21
CA LYS A 8 -18.55 46.63 -1.96
C LYS A 8 -19.34 45.35 -2.24
N ARG A 9 -20.34 45.39 -3.12
CA ARG A 9 -21.12 44.19 -3.51
C ARG A 9 -20.24 43.10 -4.13
N ALA A 10 -19.26 43.46 -4.94
CA ALA A 10 -18.30 42.51 -5.48
C ALA A 10 -17.41 41.89 -4.39
N GLN A 11 -16.98 42.68 -3.40
CA GLN A 11 -16.24 42.18 -2.24
C GLN A 11 -17.10 41.23 -1.40
N ASP A 12 -18.34 41.62 -1.09
CA ASP A 12 -19.27 40.80 -0.32
C ASP A 12 -19.56 39.47 -1.06
N ALA A 13 -19.76 39.51 -2.38
CA ALA A 13 -19.96 38.31 -3.20
C ALA A 13 -18.72 37.39 -3.20
N MET A 14 -17.50 37.95 -3.29
CA MET A 14 -16.27 37.16 -3.19
C MET A 14 -16.14 36.48 -1.82
N VAL A 15 -16.48 37.18 -0.74
CA VAL A 15 -16.43 36.62 0.62
C VAL A 15 -17.47 35.50 0.78
N ILE A 16 -18.70 35.70 0.32
CA ILE A 16 -19.78 34.72 0.46
C ILE A 16 -19.49 33.48 -0.40
N LEU A 17 -19.16 33.65 -1.69
CA LEU A 17 -18.88 32.54 -2.59
C LEU A 17 -17.60 31.80 -2.21
N GLY A 18 -16.54 32.55 -1.84
CA GLY A 18 -15.28 31.97 -1.37
C GLY A 18 -15.43 31.23 -0.04
N GLY A 19 -16.10 31.85 0.94
CA GLY A 19 -16.35 31.25 2.26
C GLY A 19 -17.26 30.03 2.18
N GLY A 20 -18.37 30.13 1.44
CA GLY A 20 -19.29 29.00 1.22
C GLY A 20 -18.62 27.86 0.47
N GLY A 21 -17.83 28.17 -0.57
CA GLY A 21 -17.05 27.17 -1.31
C GLY A 21 -16.02 26.46 -0.43
N LEU A 22 -15.29 27.20 0.41
CA LEU A 22 -14.32 26.61 1.34
C LEU A 22 -14.98 25.70 2.37
N LEU A 23 -16.11 26.13 2.94
CA LEU A 23 -16.88 25.32 3.88
C LEU A 23 -17.40 24.04 3.23
N PHE A 24 -17.95 24.15 2.02
CA PHE A 24 -18.45 22.98 1.28
C PHE A 24 -17.32 22.00 0.90
N ALA A 25 -16.20 22.51 0.39
CA ALA A 25 -15.02 21.69 0.10
C ALA A 25 -14.47 21.01 1.36
N SER A 26 -14.46 21.72 2.48
CA SER A 26 -14.03 21.18 3.78
C SER A 26 -14.98 20.11 4.29
N TYR A 27 -16.29 20.29 4.12
CA TYR A 27 -17.30 19.28 4.40
C TYR A 27 -17.07 18.02 3.56
N LEU A 28 -16.96 18.14 2.24
CA LEU A 28 -16.73 17.00 1.34
C LEU A 28 -15.41 16.26 1.63
N THR A 29 -14.36 17.01 2.00
CA THR A 29 -13.09 16.43 2.46
C THR A 29 -13.30 15.62 3.74
N ALA A 30 -13.96 16.21 4.74
CA ALA A 30 -14.17 15.57 6.05
C ALA A 30 -15.11 14.35 5.97
N THR A 31 -16.13 14.38 5.11
CA THR A 31 -17.05 13.27 4.90
C THR A 31 -16.51 12.19 3.98
N GLY A 32 -15.38 12.44 3.30
CA GLY A 32 -14.79 11.47 2.38
C GLY A 32 -15.59 11.28 1.09
N ASP A 33 -16.12 12.35 0.49
CA ASP A 33 -16.87 12.25 -0.76
C ASP A 33 -15.98 11.76 -1.91
N GLU A 34 -16.27 10.55 -2.43
CA GLU A 34 -15.41 9.86 -3.40
C GLU A 34 -15.23 10.64 -4.70
N HIS A 35 -16.29 11.28 -5.18
CA HIS A 35 -16.26 12.03 -6.43
C HIS A 35 -15.43 13.32 -6.27
N PHE A 36 -15.64 14.06 -5.19
CA PHE A 36 -14.87 15.26 -4.86
C PHE A 36 -13.38 14.95 -4.70
N TYR A 37 -13.04 13.84 -4.03
CA TYR A 37 -11.64 13.42 -3.92
C TYR A 37 -11.04 13.09 -5.29
N ALA A 38 -11.68 12.23 -6.07
CA ALA A 38 -11.13 11.74 -7.33
C ALA A 38 -11.07 12.80 -8.44
N GLU A 39 -12.08 13.65 -8.56
CA GLU A 39 -12.22 14.57 -9.70
C GLU A 39 -11.70 15.99 -9.42
N LEU A 40 -11.65 16.40 -8.15
CA LEU A 40 -11.30 17.78 -7.79
C LEU A 40 -10.10 17.87 -6.86
N LEU A 41 -10.18 17.31 -5.66
CA LEU A 41 -9.17 17.50 -4.62
C LEU A 41 -7.83 16.83 -4.98
N MET A 42 -7.83 15.55 -5.35
CA MET A 42 -6.59 14.85 -5.69
C MET A 42 -5.91 15.43 -6.94
N PRO A 43 -6.62 15.72 -8.05
CA PRO A 43 -6.02 16.41 -9.19
C PRO A 43 -5.45 17.79 -8.85
N ALA A 44 -6.09 18.55 -7.96
CA ALA A 44 -5.55 19.82 -7.49
C ALA A 44 -4.26 19.63 -6.67
N LEU A 45 -4.27 18.74 -5.68
CA LEU A 45 -3.11 18.44 -4.85
C LEU A 45 -1.93 17.89 -5.67
N GLN A 46 -2.19 17.07 -6.69
CA GLN A 46 -1.16 16.52 -7.56
C GLN A 46 -0.46 17.59 -8.41
N ARG A 47 -1.15 18.67 -8.77
CA ARG A 47 -0.56 19.83 -9.49
C ARG A 47 0.24 20.73 -8.56
N LEU A 48 -0.16 20.84 -7.30
CA LEU A 48 0.45 21.74 -6.32
C LEU A 48 1.66 21.13 -5.60
N LEU A 49 1.68 19.81 -5.43
CA LEU A 49 2.65 19.13 -4.58
C LEU A 49 3.36 18.02 -5.35
N ASP A 50 4.69 17.96 -5.21
CA ASP A 50 5.45 16.82 -5.70
C ASP A 50 5.05 15.53 -4.95
N PRO A 51 5.31 14.34 -5.55
CA PRO A 51 4.85 13.07 -4.99
C PRO A 51 5.38 12.76 -3.59
N GLU A 52 6.64 13.11 -3.29
CA GLU A 52 7.25 12.79 -2.01
C GLU A 52 6.75 13.74 -0.91
N THR A 53 6.60 15.03 -1.20
CA THR A 53 6.01 16.00 -0.26
C THR A 53 4.55 15.67 0.02
N ALA A 54 3.75 15.36 -1.01
CA ALA A 54 2.35 14.97 -0.83
C ALA A 54 2.22 13.71 0.04
N HIS A 55 3.08 12.70 -0.18
CA HIS A 55 3.08 11.49 0.65
C HIS A 55 3.40 11.79 2.11
N ARG A 56 4.40 12.63 2.40
CA ARG A 56 4.75 13.01 3.78
C ARG A 56 3.61 13.75 4.48
N LEU A 57 2.97 14.67 3.78
CA LEU A 57 1.80 15.38 4.31
C LEU A 57 0.65 14.41 4.56
N ALA A 58 0.39 13.47 3.64
CA ALA A 58 -0.62 12.43 3.83
C ALA A 58 -0.32 11.59 5.07
N VAL A 59 0.90 11.08 5.24
CA VAL A 59 1.30 10.33 6.46
C VAL A 59 1.08 11.15 7.72
N ARG A 60 1.44 12.44 7.71
CA ARG A 60 1.22 13.34 8.87
C ARG A 60 -0.27 13.60 9.14
N PHE A 61 -1.09 13.74 8.11
CA PHE A 61 -2.54 13.92 8.28
C PHE A 61 -3.20 12.64 8.77
N THR A 62 -2.80 11.49 8.23
CA THR A 62 -3.18 10.18 8.74
C THR A 62 -2.82 10.07 10.20
N SER A 63 -1.62 10.54 10.59
CA SER A 63 -1.17 10.37 11.97
C SER A 63 -1.83 11.25 13.00
N LEU A 64 -2.32 12.40 12.56
CA LEU A 64 -3.16 13.28 13.36
C LEU A 64 -4.64 12.86 13.35
N GLY A 65 -5.00 11.77 12.64
CA GLY A 65 -6.38 11.32 12.50
C GLY A 65 -7.28 12.31 11.73
N LEU A 66 -6.69 13.12 10.84
CA LEU A 66 -7.35 14.19 10.10
C LEU A 66 -7.92 13.75 8.74
N LEU A 67 -7.75 12.48 8.36
CA LEU A 67 -8.32 11.91 7.14
C LEU A 67 -9.72 11.32 7.43
N PRO A 68 -10.62 11.32 6.42
CA PRO A 68 -11.97 10.82 6.59
C PRO A 68 -11.97 9.35 7.03
N ARG A 69 -12.87 9.03 7.95
CA ARG A 69 -13.12 7.66 8.36
C ARG A 69 -14.05 6.99 7.36
N THR A 70 -13.86 5.70 7.15
CA THR A 70 -14.81 4.93 6.35
C THR A 70 -16.20 4.93 7.00
N ALA A 71 -17.25 5.11 6.20
CA ALA A 71 -18.63 4.88 6.63
C ALA A 71 -18.94 3.40 6.84
N PHE A 72 -18.21 2.51 6.15
CA PHE A 72 -18.23 1.06 6.39
C PHE A 72 -17.58 0.78 7.76
N GLN A 73 -18.35 0.26 8.71
CA GLN A 73 -17.90 -0.02 10.08
C GLN A 73 -17.23 -1.40 10.16
N ASP A 74 -15.91 -1.41 10.37
CA ASP A 74 -15.18 -2.57 10.89
C ASP A 74 -15.08 -2.44 12.44
N SER A 75 -14.86 -3.55 13.16
CA SER A 75 -14.72 -3.54 14.64
C SER A 75 -13.58 -2.62 15.13
N ALA A 76 -13.70 -2.15 16.39
CA ALA A 76 -12.91 -1.05 16.98
C ALA A 76 -11.39 -1.11 16.74
N MET A 77 -10.77 0.08 16.60
CA MET A 77 -9.43 0.27 16.02
C MET A 77 -8.44 1.01 16.94
N LEU A 78 -7.16 0.63 16.77
CA LEU A 78 -5.95 0.92 17.55
C LEU A 78 -5.44 2.40 17.51
N ASN A 79 -4.31 2.71 18.19
CA ASN A 79 -3.59 4.01 18.19
C ASN A 79 -2.06 3.84 17.99
N GLY A 80 -1.44 4.43 16.96
CA GLY A 80 -0.05 4.26 16.50
C GLY A 80 0.19 5.12 15.25
N GLU A 81 1.23 5.97 15.28
CA GLU A 81 1.27 7.27 14.56
C GLU A 81 0.41 7.31 13.30
N ALA A 82 0.69 6.59 12.20
CA ALA A 82 -0.22 6.53 11.04
C ALA A 82 -0.97 5.20 10.84
N VAL A 83 -0.60 4.13 11.55
CA VAL A 83 -1.11 2.76 11.32
C VAL A 83 -2.61 2.69 11.58
N ASP A 84 -3.09 3.31 12.65
CA ASP A 84 -4.53 3.31 12.90
C ASP A 84 -5.27 4.45 12.26
N GLY A 85 -4.58 5.49 11.78
CA GLY A 85 -5.20 6.32 10.76
C GLY A 85 -5.55 5.49 9.51
N LEU A 86 -4.70 4.54 9.11
CA LEU A 86 -4.99 3.60 8.02
C LEU A 86 -6.10 2.61 8.42
N TYR A 87 -6.10 2.06 9.63
CA TYR A 87 -7.23 1.24 10.07
C TYR A 87 -8.52 2.07 10.04
N LYS A 88 -8.56 3.26 10.66
CA LYS A 88 -9.73 4.17 10.68
C LYS A 88 -10.22 4.57 9.28
N MET A 89 -9.33 4.53 8.27
CA MET A 89 -9.67 4.72 6.86
C MET A 89 -10.41 3.52 6.25
N GLY A 90 -10.32 2.34 6.86
CA GLY A 90 -11.07 1.13 6.51
C GLY A 90 -10.22 -0.05 6.05
N PHE A 91 -8.91 -0.02 6.24
CA PHE A 91 -8.06 -1.17 5.94
C PHE A 91 -8.31 -2.31 6.93
N GLY A 92 -8.48 -3.55 6.44
CA GLY A 92 -8.61 -4.74 7.29
C GLY A 92 -7.28 -5.30 7.80
N PHE A 93 -6.15 -4.87 7.22
CA PHE A 93 -4.78 -5.17 7.65
C PHE A 93 -3.83 -4.13 7.06
N VAL A 94 -2.66 -3.92 7.68
CA VAL A 94 -1.67 -2.93 7.23
C VAL A 94 -0.28 -3.56 7.17
N GLU A 95 0.47 -3.31 6.10
CA GLU A 95 1.90 -3.66 5.98
C GLU A 95 2.74 -2.38 6.06
N ILE A 96 3.64 -2.30 7.05
CA ILE A 96 4.63 -1.23 7.14
C ILE A 96 5.96 -1.65 6.51
N GLY A 97 6.74 -0.68 6.02
CA GLY A 97 8.09 -0.90 5.52
C GLY A 97 8.24 -0.67 4.01
N SER A 98 9.33 -1.16 3.39
CA SER A 98 10.39 -1.98 4.00
C SER A 98 11.21 -1.21 5.04
N VAL A 99 11.48 -1.85 6.18
CA VAL A 99 12.25 -1.28 7.29
C VAL A 99 13.62 -1.94 7.40
N THR A 100 14.68 -1.15 7.55
CA THR A 100 16.09 -1.58 7.66
C THR A 100 16.65 -1.31 9.06
N PRO A 101 17.68 -2.07 9.51
CA PRO A 101 18.39 -1.80 10.76
C PRO A 101 18.74 -0.34 11.01
N GLU A 102 19.58 0.19 10.13
CA GLU A 102 20.06 1.55 10.24
C GLU A 102 19.30 2.51 9.32
N PRO A 103 19.23 3.81 9.66
CA PRO A 103 18.73 4.82 8.74
C PRO A 103 19.57 4.92 7.47
N GLN A 104 18.90 5.04 6.33
CA GLN A 104 19.55 5.31 5.06
C GLN A 104 18.73 6.30 4.22
N GLU A 105 19.42 7.23 3.56
CA GLU A 105 18.75 8.31 2.81
C GLU A 105 17.97 7.83 1.59
N GLY A 106 18.29 6.63 1.09
CA GLY A 106 17.76 6.04 -0.13
C GLY A 106 18.35 6.65 -1.40
N ASN A 107 17.66 6.47 -2.53
CA ASN A 107 18.13 7.01 -3.81
C ASN A 107 18.02 8.56 -3.86
N PRO A 108 18.89 9.27 -4.61
CA PRO A 108 18.79 10.72 -4.79
C PRO A 108 17.43 11.16 -5.36
N ARG A 109 16.93 12.34 -4.96
CA ARG A 109 15.69 12.93 -5.48
C ARG A 109 15.92 13.64 -6.83
N PRO A 110 14.90 13.73 -7.71
CA PRO A 110 13.57 13.12 -7.61
C PRO A 110 13.61 11.60 -7.85
N ARG A 111 12.74 10.87 -7.14
CA ARG A 111 12.75 9.39 -7.11
C ARG A 111 11.36 8.74 -7.08
N VAL A 112 10.33 9.57 -7.09
CA VAL A 112 8.92 9.17 -7.22
C VAL A 112 8.33 10.04 -8.30
N PHE A 113 7.75 9.41 -9.31
CA PHE A 113 7.24 10.05 -10.51
C PHE A 113 5.79 9.59 -10.71
N ARG A 114 4.86 10.55 -10.85
CA ARG A 114 3.46 10.25 -11.18
C ARG A 114 3.28 10.26 -12.69
N LEU A 115 2.48 9.34 -13.19
CA LEU A 115 1.99 9.29 -14.56
C LEU A 115 0.46 9.38 -14.48
N PRO A 116 -0.11 10.61 -14.42
CA PRO A 116 -1.55 10.79 -14.22
C PRO A 116 -2.42 10.16 -15.30
N GLU A 117 -1.96 10.22 -16.56
CA GLU A 117 -2.65 9.65 -17.72
C GLU A 117 -2.82 8.13 -17.59
N ASP A 118 -1.88 7.48 -16.90
CA ASP A 118 -1.83 6.04 -16.72
C ASP A 118 -2.36 5.60 -15.34
N GLN A 119 -2.71 6.53 -14.45
CA GLN A 119 -2.96 6.26 -13.02
C GLN A 119 -1.84 5.39 -12.40
N ALA A 120 -0.60 5.78 -12.65
CA ALA A 120 0.58 4.98 -12.36
C ALA A 120 1.69 5.78 -11.66
N ILE A 121 2.52 5.07 -10.89
CA ILE A 121 3.69 5.66 -10.24
C ILE A 121 4.91 4.85 -10.65
N ILE A 122 5.98 5.55 -11.03
CA ILE A 122 7.33 5.00 -11.10
C ILE A 122 8.09 5.44 -9.86
N ASN A 123 8.67 4.52 -9.11
CA ASN A 123 9.51 4.86 -7.96
C ASN A 123 10.84 4.11 -7.97
N ARG A 124 11.84 4.70 -7.32
CA ARG A 124 13.09 4.02 -6.97
C ARG A 124 13.02 3.66 -5.49
N PRO A 125 13.66 2.56 -5.05
CA PRO A 125 13.54 2.08 -3.68
C PRO A 125 13.70 3.20 -2.64
N LEU A 126 12.71 3.25 -1.75
CA LEU A 126 12.65 4.09 -0.56
C LEU A 126 12.81 3.15 0.63
N TRP A 127 13.68 3.48 1.58
CA TRP A 127 13.89 2.66 2.77
C TRP A 127 13.63 3.50 4.02
N ASN A 128 12.98 2.87 4.99
CA ASN A 128 12.73 3.43 6.32
C ASN A 128 13.60 2.70 7.35
N ALA A 129 13.97 3.35 8.45
CA ALA A 129 14.86 2.81 9.49
C ALA A 129 14.11 2.22 10.69
N PHE A 130 14.68 1.21 11.39
CA PHE A 130 14.16 0.70 12.67
C PHE A 130 14.07 1.82 13.71
N GLN A 131 15.10 2.68 13.82
CA GLN A 131 15.16 3.73 14.84
C GLN A 131 14.10 4.84 14.69
N LYS A 132 13.45 4.96 13.52
CA LYS A 132 12.31 5.87 13.31
C LYS A 132 10.96 5.19 13.48
N CYS A 133 10.98 3.87 13.56
CA CYS A 133 9.81 3.08 13.86
C CYS A 133 9.67 3.06 15.38
N SER A 134 9.04 4.09 15.95
CA SER A 134 8.49 4.07 17.31
C SER A 134 7.31 3.10 17.37
N LEU A 135 7.54 1.85 16.98
CA LEU A 135 6.54 0.79 16.95
C LEU A 135 6.44 0.26 18.35
N VAL A 136 5.43 0.73 19.06
CA VAL A 136 4.96 0.07 20.26
C VAL A 136 4.01 -1.02 19.79
N ARG A 137 4.21 -2.27 20.25
CA ARG A 137 3.18 -3.30 20.07
C ARG A 137 1.94 -2.77 20.78
N PHE A 138 0.89 -2.51 20.03
CA PHE A 138 -0.38 -2.13 20.65
C PHE A 138 -1.06 -3.40 21.15
N PRO A 139 -1.25 -3.55 22.46
CA PRO A 139 -1.97 -4.69 22.99
C PRO A 139 -3.46 -4.53 22.66
N GLY A 140 -4.00 -5.48 21.88
CA GLY A 140 -5.43 -5.78 21.79
C GLY A 140 -6.20 -4.91 20.80
N ASP A 141 -6.73 -5.55 19.73
CA ASP A 141 -8.04 -5.27 19.10
C ASP A 141 -8.28 -6.08 17.79
N GLY A 142 -7.30 -6.87 17.31
CA GLY A 142 -7.55 -8.01 16.40
C GLY A 142 -7.34 -7.79 14.89
N LEU A 143 -6.90 -6.61 14.43
CA LEU A 143 -6.55 -6.39 13.01
C LEU A 143 -5.06 -6.69 12.72
N PRO A 144 -4.73 -7.46 11.67
CA PRO A 144 -3.35 -7.89 11.41
C PRO A 144 -2.40 -6.75 10.99
N LEU A 145 -1.24 -6.69 11.65
CA LEU A 145 -0.10 -5.83 11.30
C LEU A 145 1.05 -6.65 10.69
N GLY A 146 1.37 -6.33 9.44
CA GLY A 146 2.54 -6.82 8.73
C GLY A 146 3.74 -5.89 8.83
N ILE A 147 4.93 -6.45 9.00
CA ILE A 147 6.18 -5.68 8.94
C ILE A 147 7.07 -6.24 7.83
N ASN A 148 7.33 -5.42 6.82
CA ASN A 148 8.22 -5.73 5.72
C ASN A 148 9.66 -5.37 6.08
N LEU A 149 10.53 -6.37 6.13
CA LEU A 149 11.94 -6.19 6.49
C LEU A 149 12.79 -5.97 5.24
N GLY A 150 13.75 -5.07 5.34
CA GLY A 150 14.73 -4.80 4.32
C GLY A 150 16.15 -4.85 4.89
N LYS A 151 17.12 -4.87 3.98
CA LYS A 151 18.54 -4.76 4.31
C LYS A 151 19.07 -3.34 4.09
N ASN A 152 20.08 -2.95 4.85
CA ASN A 152 20.85 -1.76 4.57
C ASN A 152 21.66 -1.93 3.28
N LYS A 153 21.87 -0.83 2.56
CA LYS A 153 22.62 -0.83 1.29
C LYS A 153 24.09 -1.19 1.50
N THR A 154 24.66 -0.76 2.62
CA THR A 154 26.06 -0.95 3.01
C THR A 154 26.32 -2.28 3.71
N SER A 155 25.28 -3.04 4.06
CA SER A 155 25.46 -4.32 4.74
C SER A 155 26.10 -5.35 3.83
N VAL A 156 27.18 -5.94 4.32
CA VAL A 156 27.91 -7.04 3.69
C VAL A 156 27.10 -8.33 3.84
N ASP A 157 26.52 -8.57 5.02
CA ASP A 157 25.66 -9.70 5.30
C ASP A 157 24.19 -9.27 5.40
N ALA A 158 23.41 -9.61 4.38
CA ALA A 158 21.98 -9.32 4.36
C ALA A 158 21.21 -10.16 5.39
N ALA A 159 21.68 -11.37 5.72
CA ALA A 159 21.01 -12.24 6.67
C ALA A 159 21.02 -11.62 8.07
N SER A 160 22.15 -11.03 8.49
CA SER A 160 22.25 -10.31 9.76
C SER A 160 21.24 -9.16 9.88
N ASP A 161 20.99 -8.39 8.82
CA ASP A 161 20.02 -7.29 8.87
C ASP A 161 18.60 -7.80 9.10
N TYR A 162 18.24 -8.86 8.38
CA TYR A 162 16.93 -9.49 8.53
C TYR A 162 16.79 -10.17 9.89
N ALA A 163 17.82 -10.88 10.35
CA ALA A 163 17.88 -11.48 11.69
C ALA A 163 17.64 -10.45 12.79
N GLU A 164 18.27 -9.28 12.67
CA GLU A 164 18.03 -8.17 13.58
C GLU A 164 16.59 -7.65 13.48
N GLY A 165 16.07 -7.48 12.27
CA GLY A 165 14.67 -7.09 12.05
C GLY A 165 13.68 -8.06 12.67
N VAL A 166 13.90 -9.37 12.53
CA VAL A 166 13.08 -10.40 13.16
C VAL A 166 13.16 -10.30 14.68
N ARG A 167 14.36 -10.15 15.25
CA ARG A 167 14.57 -10.03 16.70
C ARG A 167 13.90 -8.80 17.30
N VAL A 168 13.98 -7.66 16.62
CA VAL A 168 13.49 -6.36 17.11
C VAL A 168 12.00 -6.17 16.84
N LEU A 169 11.55 -6.49 15.63
CA LEU A 169 10.19 -6.17 15.16
C LEU A 169 9.26 -7.38 15.16
N GLY A 170 9.79 -8.61 15.15
CA GLY A 170 9.00 -9.83 15.20
C GLY A 170 8.00 -9.90 16.37
N PRO A 171 8.36 -9.49 17.60
CA PRO A 171 7.42 -9.43 18.72
C PRO A 171 6.26 -8.44 18.53
N LEU A 172 6.33 -7.54 17.55
CA LEU A 172 5.33 -6.49 17.28
C LEU A 172 4.43 -6.83 16.08
N ALA A 173 4.81 -7.80 15.25
CA ALA A 173 4.15 -8.13 14.01
C ALA A 173 3.23 -9.36 14.16
N ASP A 174 2.12 -9.37 13.42
CA ASP A 174 1.34 -10.60 13.18
C ASP A 174 1.97 -11.41 12.03
N TYR A 175 2.56 -10.72 11.06
CA TYR A 175 3.35 -11.34 10.01
C TYR A 175 4.56 -10.50 9.60
N LEU A 176 5.64 -11.18 9.22
CA LEU A 176 6.85 -10.59 8.66
C LEU A 176 6.88 -10.84 7.15
N VAL A 177 7.34 -9.84 6.40
CA VAL A 177 7.62 -9.99 4.97
C VAL A 177 9.13 -10.03 4.79
N VAL A 178 9.68 -11.23 4.64
CA VAL A 178 11.14 -11.50 4.61
C VAL A 178 11.42 -12.94 4.14
N ASN A 179 12.68 -13.27 3.88
CA ASN A 179 13.13 -14.64 3.66
C ASN A 179 14.14 -15.11 4.74
N VAL A 180 13.74 -15.09 6.01
CA VAL A 180 14.60 -15.44 7.16
C VAL A 180 13.80 -16.22 8.22
N LEU A 181 13.72 -17.55 8.05
CA LEU A 181 12.89 -18.46 8.85
C LEU A 181 13.54 -18.87 10.19
N GLN A 182 14.86 -19.08 10.21
CA GLN A 182 15.58 -19.60 11.38
C GLN A 182 15.46 -18.67 12.59
N GLU A 183 15.60 -17.37 12.36
CA GLU A 183 15.55 -16.34 13.39
C GLU A 183 14.13 -16.11 13.88
N ARG A 184 13.13 -16.29 13.00
CA ARG A 184 11.72 -16.29 13.39
C ARG A 184 11.46 -17.43 14.35
N ASP A 185 12.00 -18.62 14.06
CA ASP A 185 11.82 -19.80 14.89
C ASP A 185 12.56 -19.70 16.23
N ALA A 186 13.61 -18.90 16.31
CA ALA A 186 14.34 -18.62 17.55
C ALA A 186 13.63 -17.60 18.48
N LEU A 187 12.58 -16.91 18.03
CA LEU A 187 11.85 -15.94 18.85
C LEU A 187 11.18 -16.62 20.05
N LYS A 188 11.45 -16.12 21.26
CA LYS A 188 10.84 -16.56 22.54
C LYS A 188 9.56 -15.78 22.85
N VAL A 189 8.57 -15.88 21.96
CA VAL A 189 7.25 -15.24 22.11
C VAL A 189 6.14 -16.30 22.07
N ALA A 190 4.99 -16.02 22.71
CA ALA A 190 3.87 -16.95 22.76
C ALA A 190 3.28 -17.26 21.36
N HIS A 191 3.23 -16.25 20.49
CA HIS A 191 2.80 -16.36 19.11
C HIS A 191 3.92 -15.86 18.20
N LYS A 192 4.45 -16.75 17.35
CA LYS A 192 5.46 -16.39 16.35
C LYS A 192 4.75 -15.77 15.13
N PRO A 193 5.29 -14.69 14.55
CA PRO A 193 4.69 -14.09 13.36
C PRO A 193 4.77 -15.05 12.17
N ALA A 194 3.76 -15.01 11.30
CA ALA A 194 3.80 -15.70 10.02
C ALA A 194 4.89 -15.08 9.12
N VAL A 195 5.53 -15.87 8.25
CA VAL A 195 6.56 -15.39 7.31
C VAL A 195 6.04 -15.47 5.89
N LEU A 196 5.89 -14.31 5.26
CA LEU A 196 5.45 -14.16 3.87
C LEU A 196 6.62 -13.71 2.99
N VAL A 197 6.66 -14.21 1.75
CA VAL A 197 7.64 -13.76 0.75
C VAL A 197 6.94 -12.89 -0.29
N LYS A 198 7.45 -11.67 -0.48
CA LYS A 198 6.95 -10.73 -1.50
C LYS A 198 7.79 -10.83 -2.76
N ILE A 199 7.14 -11.10 -3.88
CA ILE A 199 7.81 -11.37 -5.16
C ILE A 199 7.51 -10.28 -6.19
N ALA A 200 8.45 -10.06 -7.11
CA ALA A 200 8.23 -9.22 -8.29
C ALA A 200 7.39 -9.98 -9.34
N PRO A 201 6.70 -9.26 -10.24
CA PRO A 201 6.02 -9.88 -11.37
C PRO A 201 6.99 -10.33 -12.47
N ASP A 202 8.18 -9.71 -12.56
CA ASP A 202 9.17 -9.92 -13.62
C ASP A 202 10.05 -11.15 -13.34
N LEU A 203 9.41 -12.31 -13.14
CA LEU A 203 10.09 -13.58 -12.86
C LEU A 203 9.96 -14.54 -14.04
N THR A 204 11.04 -15.28 -14.30
CA THR A 204 10.99 -16.40 -15.25
C THR A 204 10.12 -17.53 -14.70
N ALA A 205 9.65 -18.42 -15.58
CA ALA A 205 8.88 -19.60 -15.16
C ALA A 205 9.67 -20.46 -14.16
N GLN A 206 10.97 -20.67 -14.40
CA GLN A 206 11.84 -21.41 -13.48
C GLN A 206 11.92 -20.74 -12.11
N ASN A 207 12.10 -19.41 -12.05
CA ASN A 207 12.17 -18.73 -10.76
C ASN A 207 10.86 -18.82 -9.97
N LYS A 208 9.70 -18.85 -10.66
CA LYS A 208 8.40 -19.06 -10.01
C LYS A 208 8.30 -20.47 -9.43
N GLU A 209 8.75 -21.49 -10.15
CA GLU A 209 8.82 -22.88 -9.66
C GLU A 209 9.77 -23.01 -8.47
N ASP A 210 10.96 -22.42 -8.56
CA ASP A 210 11.95 -22.43 -7.47
C ASP A 210 11.35 -21.80 -6.19
N ILE A 211 10.69 -20.64 -6.32
CA ILE A 211 10.04 -19.97 -5.19
C ILE A 211 8.88 -20.81 -4.62
N ALA A 212 8.04 -21.40 -5.48
CA ALA A 212 6.94 -22.26 -5.04
C ALA A 212 7.45 -23.51 -4.30
N SER A 213 8.67 -23.97 -4.62
CA SER A 213 9.29 -25.11 -3.97
C SER A 213 9.79 -24.82 -2.55
N VAL A 214 10.03 -23.55 -2.19
CA VAL A 214 10.57 -23.16 -0.87
C VAL A 214 9.64 -23.65 0.25
N LEU A 215 10.19 -24.48 1.14
CA LEU A 215 9.50 -25.03 2.29
C LEU A 215 9.55 -24.05 3.47
N GLY A 216 8.49 -24.02 4.27
CA GLY A 216 8.46 -23.30 5.55
C GLY A 216 7.99 -21.84 5.50
N ILE A 217 7.60 -21.32 4.33
CA ILE A 217 6.90 -20.03 4.23
C ILE A 217 5.40 -20.20 4.53
N ASP A 218 4.82 -19.22 5.19
CA ASP A 218 3.42 -19.22 5.62
C ASP A 218 2.49 -18.56 4.59
N GLY A 219 3.05 -17.87 3.58
CA GLY A 219 2.27 -17.23 2.51
C GLY A 219 3.13 -16.47 1.49
N LEU A 220 2.48 -15.94 0.46
CA LEU A 220 3.11 -15.12 -0.58
C LEU A 220 2.42 -13.77 -0.72
N ILE A 221 3.19 -12.73 -1.09
CA ILE A 221 2.65 -11.43 -1.51
C ILE A 221 3.01 -11.22 -2.98
N VAL A 222 1.98 -11.13 -3.83
CA VAL A 222 2.09 -11.20 -5.29
C VAL A 222 1.31 -10.01 -5.88
N THR A 223 1.90 -8.89 -6.27
CA THR A 223 3.34 -8.65 -6.53
C THR A 223 3.88 -7.33 -6.00
N ASN A 224 5.20 -7.17 -6.08
CA ASN A 224 5.88 -5.87 -6.06
C ASN A 224 5.66 -5.12 -7.40
N THR A 225 6.30 -3.96 -7.56
CA THR A 225 6.34 -3.17 -8.80
C THR A 225 7.03 -3.93 -9.94
N THR A 226 6.74 -3.53 -11.19
CA THR A 226 7.39 -4.08 -12.39
C THR A 226 8.46 -3.16 -12.97
N GLU A 227 9.54 -3.72 -13.51
CA GLU A 227 10.49 -2.95 -14.33
C GLU A 227 10.03 -2.81 -15.79
N SER A 228 9.05 -3.61 -16.21
CA SER A 228 8.47 -3.56 -17.54
C SER A 228 7.82 -2.20 -17.84
N ARG A 229 7.86 -1.81 -19.11
CA ARG A 229 7.24 -0.57 -19.63
C ARG A 229 6.30 -0.91 -20.79
N PRO A 230 5.00 -1.12 -20.51
CA PRO A 230 4.03 -1.40 -21.55
C PRO A 230 4.01 -0.27 -22.60
N ALA A 231 3.91 -0.63 -23.88
CA ALA A 231 3.83 0.35 -24.97
C ALA A 231 2.60 1.27 -24.87
N SER A 232 1.59 0.87 -24.09
CA SER A 232 0.38 1.64 -23.83
C SER A 232 0.58 2.84 -22.89
N LEU A 233 1.74 2.96 -22.21
CA LEU A 233 2.01 4.07 -21.30
C LEU A 233 2.04 5.41 -22.04
N GLN A 234 1.26 6.37 -21.54
CA GLN A 234 1.11 7.69 -22.15
C GLN A 234 1.95 8.76 -21.44
N GLY A 235 2.17 8.61 -20.13
CA GLY A 235 2.79 9.63 -19.29
C GLY A 235 4.14 10.12 -19.81
N ALA A 236 4.39 11.43 -19.66
CA ALA A 236 5.64 12.04 -20.13
C ALA A 236 6.89 11.45 -19.44
N LEU A 237 6.73 10.93 -18.22
CA LEU A 237 7.80 10.35 -17.40
C LEU A 237 7.88 8.82 -17.52
N ARG A 238 7.23 8.20 -18.51
CA ARG A 238 7.20 6.73 -18.70
C ARG A 238 8.57 6.07 -18.83
N SER A 239 9.57 6.82 -19.29
CA SER A 239 10.95 6.34 -19.46
C SER A 239 11.80 6.46 -18.19
N GLU A 240 11.26 6.98 -17.08
CA GLU A 240 11.98 7.05 -15.82
C GLU A 240 12.36 5.65 -15.30
N ARG A 241 13.56 5.57 -14.71
CA ARG A 241 14.04 4.34 -14.07
C ARG A 241 13.33 4.10 -12.74
N GLY A 242 13.02 2.83 -12.47
CA GLY A 242 12.38 2.39 -11.23
C GLY A 242 11.28 1.36 -11.46
N GLY A 243 10.62 0.97 -10.37
CA GLY A 243 9.46 0.10 -10.40
C GLY A 243 8.19 0.86 -10.78
N LEU A 244 7.45 0.35 -11.75
CA LEU A 244 6.13 0.82 -12.18
C LEU A 244 5.04 0.13 -11.34
N SER A 245 4.09 0.92 -10.87
CA SER A 245 2.90 0.50 -10.11
C SER A 245 1.64 1.18 -10.64
N GLY A 246 0.48 0.75 -10.17
CA GLY A 246 -0.81 1.32 -10.56
C GLY A 246 -1.49 0.51 -11.65
N LYS A 247 -2.42 1.16 -12.37
CA LYS A 247 -3.29 0.50 -13.35
C LYS A 247 -2.54 -0.34 -14.40
N PRO A 248 -1.39 0.10 -14.97
CA PRO A 248 -0.65 -0.69 -15.95
C PRO A 248 -0.09 -2.01 -15.43
N LEU A 249 0.07 -2.17 -14.11
CA LEU A 249 0.54 -3.39 -13.47
C LEU A 249 -0.59 -4.41 -13.24
N ARG A 250 -1.86 -4.02 -13.35
CA ARG A 250 -3.00 -4.83 -12.92
C ARG A 250 -3.01 -6.21 -13.57
N ASP A 251 -2.97 -6.26 -14.89
CA ASP A 251 -3.16 -7.52 -15.62
C ASP A 251 -1.97 -8.47 -15.40
N LEU A 252 -0.74 -7.93 -15.47
CA LEU A 252 0.50 -8.69 -15.20
C LEU A 252 0.51 -9.27 -13.77
N SER A 253 0.15 -8.47 -12.77
CA SER A 253 0.08 -8.94 -11.38
C SER A 253 -1.05 -9.95 -11.16
N THR A 254 -2.21 -9.81 -11.82
CA THR A 254 -3.30 -10.81 -11.74
C THR A 254 -2.85 -12.14 -12.34
N GLN A 255 -2.17 -12.08 -13.49
CA GLN A 255 -1.64 -13.26 -14.14
C GLN A 255 -0.57 -13.95 -13.27
N THR A 256 0.31 -13.18 -12.63
CA THR A 256 1.34 -13.73 -11.73
C THR A 256 0.71 -14.42 -10.51
N ILE A 257 -0.38 -13.88 -9.95
CA ILE A 257 -1.15 -14.54 -8.88
C ILE A 257 -1.66 -15.91 -9.35
N ARG A 258 -2.27 -15.96 -10.54
CA ARG A 258 -2.82 -17.20 -11.10
C ARG A 258 -1.74 -18.27 -11.28
N GLU A 259 -0.58 -17.88 -11.78
CA GLU A 259 0.55 -18.79 -11.97
C GLU A 259 1.11 -19.29 -10.65
N MET A 260 1.35 -18.40 -9.68
CA MET A 260 1.84 -18.80 -8.36
C MET A 260 0.83 -19.65 -7.60
N TYR A 261 -0.46 -19.37 -7.72
CA TYR A 261 -1.51 -20.21 -7.16
C TYR A 261 -1.44 -21.62 -7.74
N ALA A 262 -1.38 -21.76 -9.07
CA ALA A 262 -1.26 -23.06 -9.71
C ALA A 262 0.01 -23.84 -9.31
N LEU A 263 1.13 -23.14 -9.07
CA LEU A 263 2.38 -23.75 -8.62
C LEU A 263 2.36 -24.15 -7.14
N THR A 264 1.64 -23.42 -6.30
CA THR A 264 1.63 -23.62 -4.84
C THR A 264 0.54 -24.56 -4.34
N GLN A 265 -0.57 -24.72 -5.07
CA GLN A 265 -1.67 -25.63 -4.69
C GLN A 265 -1.49 -27.09 -5.11
N GLY A 266 -0.29 -27.47 -5.56
CA GLY A 266 0.09 -28.86 -5.82
C GLY A 266 -0.11 -29.30 -7.28
N LYS A 267 0.99 -29.77 -7.87
CA LYS A 267 0.98 -30.57 -9.10
C LYS A 267 1.04 -32.09 -8.85
N ASP A 268 1.00 -32.58 -7.60
CA ASP A 268 1.14 -34.01 -7.33
C ASP A 268 0.12 -34.56 -6.32
N SER A 269 -0.83 -35.32 -6.83
CA SER A 269 -1.79 -36.15 -6.08
C SER A 269 -1.14 -37.32 -5.29
N VAL A 270 0.18 -37.31 -5.06
CA VAL A 270 0.92 -38.47 -4.54
C VAL A 270 1.84 -38.14 -3.36
N SER A 271 2.11 -36.87 -3.04
CA SER A 271 3.16 -36.54 -2.07
C SER A 271 2.73 -35.47 -1.07
N VAL A 272 2.18 -35.95 0.06
CA VAL A 272 2.05 -35.27 1.36
C VAL A 272 1.14 -34.03 1.36
N CYS A 273 0.20 -33.97 2.30
CA CYS A 273 -0.68 -32.85 2.57
C CYS A 273 0.09 -31.53 2.77
N ARG A 274 0.44 -30.83 1.68
CA ARG A 274 0.98 -29.46 1.75
C ARG A 274 -0.22 -28.55 2.00
N ALA A 275 -0.24 -27.90 3.16
CA ALA A 275 -1.25 -26.88 3.46
C ALA A 275 -1.25 -25.82 2.35
N LEU A 276 -2.44 -25.38 1.94
CA LEU A 276 -2.61 -24.34 0.92
C LEU A 276 -1.77 -23.11 1.32
N VAL A 277 -0.90 -22.62 0.44
CA VAL A 277 -0.13 -21.39 0.69
C VAL A 277 -1.03 -20.18 0.37
N PRO A 278 -1.44 -19.36 1.35
CA PRO A 278 -2.26 -18.17 1.09
C PRO A 278 -1.49 -17.13 0.27
N ILE A 279 -2.20 -16.45 -0.63
CA ILE A 279 -1.65 -15.39 -1.47
C ILE A 279 -2.30 -14.05 -1.12
N VAL A 280 -1.50 -13.04 -0.84
CA VAL A 280 -1.92 -11.63 -0.80
C VAL A 280 -1.72 -11.03 -2.18
N GLY A 281 -2.82 -10.73 -2.88
CA GLY A 281 -2.83 -10.16 -4.22
C GLY A 281 -2.60 -8.65 -4.20
N VAL A 282 -1.63 -8.16 -4.97
CA VAL A 282 -1.20 -6.76 -4.98
C VAL A 282 -0.88 -6.33 -6.41
N GLY A 283 -1.22 -5.09 -6.76
CA GLY A 283 -0.86 -4.48 -8.04
C GLY A 283 -2.09 -4.05 -8.84
N GLY A 284 -2.21 -2.74 -9.04
CA GLY A 284 -3.25 -2.14 -9.90
C GLY A 284 -4.69 -2.28 -9.41
N VAL A 285 -4.91 -2.47 -8.11
CA VAL A 285 -6.26 -2.55 -7.53
C VAL A 285 -6.80 -1.14 -7.26
N SER A 286 -7.94 -0.82 -7.86
CA SER A 286 -8.57 0.51 -7.76
C SER A 286 -10.11 0.47 -7.62
N SER A 287 -10.70 -0.72 -7.75
CA SER A 287 -12.13 -1.00 -7.71
C SER A 287 -12.41 -2.36 -7.05
N GLY A 288 -13.66 -2.61 -6.66
CA GLY A 288 -14.11 -3.91 -6.16
C GLY A 288 -14.00 -5.02 -7.21
N GLN A 289 -14.19 -4.69 -8.49
CA GLN A 289 -13.97 -5.61 -9.60
C GLN A 289 -12.50 -6.04 -9.71
N ASP A 290 -11.55 -5.10 -9.60
CA ASP A 290 -10.13 -5.45 -9.60
C ASP A 290 -9.79 -6.37 -8.41
N ALA A 291 -10.36 -6.12 -7.22
CA ALA A 291 -10.16 -6.97 -6.05
C ALA A 291 -10.73 -8.38 -6.26
N LEU A 292 -11.95 -8.49 -6.81
CA LEU A 292 -12.57 -9.77 -7.14
C LEU A 292 -11.76 -10.56 -8.16
N GLU A 293 -11.16 -9.90 -9.15
CA GLU A 293 -10.29 -10.55 -10.13
C GLU A 293 -9.02 -11.14 -9.50
N LYS A 294 -8.41 -10.45 -8.52
CA LYS A 294 -7.29 -11.01 -7.75
C LYS A 294 -7.72 -12.22 -6.93
N ILE A 295 -8.89 -12.14 -6.28
CA ILE A 295 -9.44 -13.24 -5.48
C ILE A 295 -9.71 -14.46 -6.37
N ARG A 296 -10.38 -14.27 -7.52
CA ARG A 296 -10.62 -15.31 -8.52
C ARG A 296 -9.35 -15.86 -9.16
N ALA A 297 -8.24 -15.11 -9.13
CA ALA A 297 -6.93 -15.59 -9.57
C ALA A 297 -6.24 -16.47 -8.51
N GLY A 298 -6.71 -16.48 -7.26
CA GLY A 298 -6.15 -17.31 -6.17
C GLY A 298 -5.70 -16.52 -4.94
N ALA A 299 -5.92 -15.20 -4.90
CA ALA A 299 -5.61 -14.40 -3.72
C ALA A 299 -6.65 -14.63 -2.60
N SER A 300 -6.17 -14.72 -1.36
CA SER A 300 -6.99 -14.74 -0.14
C SER A 300 -7.18 -13.36 0.47
N LEU A 301 -6.20 -12.46 0.27
CA LEU A 301 -6.21 -11.07 0.72
C LEU A 301 -5.79 -10.15 -0.43
N VAL A 302 -6.12 -8.85 -0.36
CA VAL A 302 -5.75 -7.87 -1.39
C VAL A 302 -5.14 -6.62 -0.76
N GLN A 303 -4.04 -6.11 -1.33
CA GLN A 303 -3.46 -4.80 -0.97
C GLN A 303 -3.59 -3.79 -2.12
N LEU A 304 -3.68 -2.51 -1.77
CA LEU A 304 -3.63 -1.38 -2.69
C LEU A 304 -2.66 -0.31 -2.19
N TYR A 305 -2.12 0.49 -3.13
CA TYR A 305 -1.24 1.61 -2.80
C TYR A 305 -1.49 2.78 -3.76
N THR A 306 -1.24 2.58 -5.05
CA THR A 306 -1.29 3.65 -6.06
C THR A 306 -2.66 4.34 -6.12
N ALA A 307 -3.74 3.59 -5.92
CA ALA A 307 -5.10 4.13 -5.94
C ALA A 307 -5.34 5.22 -4.87
N LEU A 308 -4.70 5.15 -3.69
CA LEU A 308 -4.79 6.22 -2.68
C LEU A 308 -4.23 7.55 -3.19
N THR A 309 -3.20 7.50 -4.04
CA THR A 309 -2.59 8.71 -4.61
C THR A 309 -3.49 9.38 -5.64
N TYR A 310 -4.38 8.62 -6.30
CA TYR A 310 -5.25 9.14 -7.36
C TYR A 310 -6.68 9.42 -6.90
N ARG A 311 -7.25 8.55 -6.05
CA ARG A 311 -8.64 8.61 -5.59
C ARG A 311 -8.78 9.03 -4.13
N GLY A 312 -7.67 9.21 -3.41
CA GLY A 312 -7.67 9.61 -2.01
C GLY A 312 -8.13 8.51 -1.05
N PRO A 313 -8.22 8.82 0.26
CA PRO A 313 -8.64 7.88 1.31
C PRO A 313 -9.96 7.14 1.06
N PRO A 314 -11.02 7.77 0.52
CA PRO A 314 -12.32 7.11 0.33
C PRO A 314 -12.29 5.86 -0.55
N VAL A 315 -11.26 5.69 -1.40
CA VAL A 315 -11.10 4.52 -2.27
C VAL A 315 -11.13 3.20 -1.51
N VAL A 316 -10.69 3.18 -0.26
CA VAL A 316 -10.68 1.95 0.58
C VAL A 316 -12.10 1.49 0.84
N GLY A 317 -12.98 2.39 1.26
CA GLY A 317 -14.41 2.11 1.44
C GLY A 317 -15.11 1.80 0.12
N GLY A 318 -14.79 2.54 -0.94
CA GLY A 318 -15.33 2.31 -2.29
C GLY A 318 -15.07 0.90 -2.79
N VAL A 319 -13.81 0.44 -2.74
CA VAL A 319 -13.43 -0.92 -3.16
C VAL A 319 -14.18 -1.99 -2.36
N LYS A 320 -14.34 -1.83 -1.04
CA LYS A 320 -15.07 -2.79 -0.20
C LYS A 320 -16.56 -2.88 -0.58
N ARG A 321 -17.23 -1.74 -0.74
CA ARG A 321 -18.65 -1.70 -1.12
C ARG A 321 -18.89 -2.25 -2.53
N GLU A 322 -18.02 -1.90 -3.47
CA GLU A 322 -18.07 -2.45 -4.83
C GLU A 322 -17.85 -3.97 -4.83
N LEU A 323 -16.91 -4.47 -4.02
CA LEU A 323 -16.66 -5.91 -3.90
C LEU A 323 -17.85 -6.63 -3.26
N GLU A 324 -18.41 -6.10 -2.18
CA GLU A 324 -19.60 -6.64 -1.51
C GLU A 324 -20.78 -6.76 -2.48
N ALA A 325 -20.99 -5.78 -3.36
CA ALA A 325 -22.04 -5.82 -4.37
C ALA A 325 -21.82 -6.86 -5.49
N LEU A 326 -20.61 -7.42 -5.62
CA LEU A 326 -20.25 -8.41 -6.63
C LEU A 326 -20.21 -9.86 -6.10
N LEU A 327 -20.30 -10.05 -4.77
CA LEU A 327 -20.31 -11.36 -4.10
C LEU A 327 -21.74 -11.87 -3.91
#